data_AF-A0A0A1X270-F1
#
_entry.id   AF-A0A0A1X270-F1
#
_cell.length_a   1.000
_cell.length_b   1.000
_cell.length_c   1.000
_cell.angle_alpha   90.00
_cell.angle_beta   90.00
_cell.angle_gamma   90.00
#
_symmetry.space_group_name_H-M   'P 1'
#
loop_
_entity.id
_entity.type
_entity.pdbx_description
1 polymer ?
#
loop_
_entity_poly.entity_id
_entity_poly.type
_entity_poly.pdbx_seq_one_letter_code
_entity_poly.pdbx_strand_id
1 'polypeptide(L)'
;MLEYESCFDANTAVIITSFIKHMPQPVCLVAHGGSKHDFAIVKNTFNKLKLELPHDILCIDSVNVFWGIDKLKECDSEFINKHNGQYPPRGTYKLKNMYKRFFKETPKVMHQAEADVESLTHLMNVYGSDFLLYAQNHAIPFKDVGSNV
;
A
#
# COMPACT_ATOMS: atom_id res chain seq x y z
N MET A 1 -17.61 -13.61 7.40
CA MET A 1 -16.21 -14.15 7.37
C MET A 1 -15.32 -13.60 8.50
N LEU A 2 -15.84 -12.81 9.46
CA LEU A 2 -15.09 -12.33 10.64
C LEU A 2 -15.79 -12.62 11.98
N GLU A 3 -16.95 -13.28 11.96
CA GLU A 3 -17.81 -13.46 13.14
C GLU A 3 -17.21 -14.38 14.21
N TYR A 4 -16.19 -15.15 13.84
CA TYR A 4 -15.48 -16.07 14.73
C TYR A 4 -14.06 -15.60 15.08
N GLU A 5 -13.62 -14.47 14.52
CA GLU A 5 -12.30 -13.90 14.80
C GLU A 5 -12.34 -13.05 16.07
N SER A 6 -11.24 -13.08 16.84
CA SER A 6 -11.11 -12.20 18.00
C SER A 6 -11.13 -10.73 17.59
N CYS A 7 -11.79 -9.89 18.38
CA CYS A 7 -11.76 -8.45 18.18
C CYS A 7 -10.32 -7.92 18.26
N PHE A 8 -10.04 -6.89 17.47
CA PHE A 8 -8.79 -6.15 17.60
C PHE A 8 -8.74 -5.44 18.95
N ASP A 9 -7.78 -5.79 19.79
CA ASP A 9 -7.62 -5.31 21.16
C ASP A 9 -6.21 -4.74 21.43
N ALA A 10 -5.96 -4.35 22.68
CA ALA A 10 -4.66 -3.81 23.08
C ALA A 10 -3.51 -4.83 22.92
N ASN A 11 -3.77 -6.13 23.12
CA ASN A 11 -2.77 -7.17 22.92
C ASN A 11 -2.37 -7.27 21.45
N THR A 12 -3.34 -7.24 20.54
CA THR A 12 -3.12 -7.21 19.09
C THR A 12 -2.28 -6.00 18.69
N ALA A 13 -2.60 -4.81 19.23
CA ALA A 13 -1.83 -3.59 18.99
C ALA A 13 -0.38 -3.72 19.47
N VAL A 14 -0.14 -4.33 20.63
CA VAL A 14 1.21 -4.59 21.18
C VAL A 14 1.99 -5.54 20.27
N ILE A 15 1.37 -6.62 19.77
CA ILE A 15 2.01 -7.57 18.85
C ILE A 15 2.45 -6.85 17.57
N ILE A 16 1.55 -6.09 16.94
CA ILE A 16 1.84 -5.33 15.71
C ILE A 16 2.99 -4.33 15.96
N THR A 17 2.90 -3.58 17.06
CA THR A 17 3.92 -2.57 17.41
C THR A 17 5.27 -3.22 17.69
N SER A 18 5.29 -4.36 18.37
CA SER A 18 6.53 -5.10 18.67
C SER A 18 7.17 -5.67 17.41
N PHE A 19 6.35 -6.21 16.50
CA PHE A 19 6.80 -6.67 15.19
C PHE A 19 7.48 -5.53 14.41
N ILE A 20 6.82 -4.37 14.32
CA ILE A 20 7.37 -3.22 13.59
C ILE A 20 8.68 -2.72 14.20
N LYS A 21 8.76 -2.62 15.53
CA LYS A 21 9.97 -2.19 16.24
C LYS A 21 11.15 -3.14 16.07
N HIS A 22 10.89 -4.41 15.75
CA HIS A 22 11.95 -5.41 15.51
C HIS A 22 12.55 -5.31 14.09
N MET A 23 11.90 -4.61 13.17
CA MET A 23 12.39 -4.45 11.80
C MET A 23 13.50 -3.38 11.73
N PRO A 24 14.40 -3.43 10.72
CA PRO A 24 15.32 -2.32 10.44
C PRO A 24 14.57 -1.02 10.18
N GLN A 25 14.96 0.06 10.86
CA GLN A 25 14.31 1.36 10.76
C GLN A 25 14.97 2.27 9.70
N PRO A 26 14.22 3.18 9.06
CA PRO A 26 12.77 3.39 9.22
C PRO A 26 11.92 2.34 8.48
N VAL A 27 10.76 1.99 9.05
CA VAL A 27 9.77 1.11 8.39
C VAL A 27 8.79 1.92 7.52
N CYS A 28 8.55 1.47 6.29
CA CYS A 28 7.52 2.00 5.40
C CYS A 28 6.42 0.98 5.15
N LEU A 29 5.19 1.28 5.58
CA LEU A 29 4.00 0.48 5.31
C LEU A 29 3.54 0.67 3.86
N VAL A 30 3.38 -0.42 3.14
CA VAL A 30 2.88 -0.40 1.75
C VAL A 30 1.52 -1.07 1.71
N ALA A 31 0.53 -0.39 1.14
CA ALA A 31 -0.79 -0.96 0.89
C ALA A 31 -1.29 -0.57 -0.52
N HIS A 32 -2.25 -1.32 -1.05
CA HIS A 32 -2.76 -1.09 -2.40
C HIS A 32 -4.13 -0.41 -2.38
N GLY A 33 -4.15 0.90 -2.63
CA GLY A 33 -5.31 1.75 -2.33
C GLY A 33 -5.41 2.14 -0.86
N GLY A 34 -4.29 2.02 -0.13
CA GLY A 34 -4.20 2.16 1.32
C GLY A 34 -4.53 3.57 1.82
N SER A 35 -4.25 4.61 1.04
CA SER A 35 -4.55 6.00 1.45
C SER A 35 -6.03 6.24 1.71
N LYS A 36 -6.91 5.46 1.04
CA LYS A 36 -8.38 5.56 1.20
C LYS A 36 -8.98 4.46 2.07
N HIS A 37 -8.19 3.45 2.44
CA HIS A 37 -8.69 2.25 3.12
C HIS A 37 -7.80 1.85 4.29
N ASP A 38 -6.79 1.02 4.04
CA ASP A 38 -6.02 0.30 5.05
C ASP A 38 -5.42 1.22 6.12
N PHE A 39 -4.80 2.32 5.69
CA PHE A 39 -4.13 3.23 6.62
C PHE A 39 -5.13 3.94 7.54
N ALA A 40 -6.28 4.36 7.02
CA ALA A 40 -7.34 4.96 7.81
C ALA A 40 -7.95 3.96 8.80
N ILE A 41 -8.14 2.70 8.38
CA ILE A 41 -8.67 1.64 9.25
C ILE A 41 -7.70 1.35 10.39
N VAL A 42 -6.40 1.19 10.11
CA VAL A 42 -5.37 0.95 11.13
C VAL A 42 -5.29 2.13 12.09
N LYS A 43 -5.18 3.36 11.57
CA LYS A 43 -5.12 4.58 12.39
C LYS A 43 -6.33 4.72 13.31
N ASN A 44 -7.54 4.54 12.77
CA ASN A 44 -8.77 4.63 13.57
C ASN A 44 -8.88 3.52 14.62
N THR A 45 -8.41 2.31 14.31
CA THR A 45 -8.42 1.18 15.25
C THR A 45 -7.49 1.44 16.43
N PHE A 46 -6.27 1.89 16.18
CA PHE A 46 -5.32 2.27 17.24
C PHE A 46 -5.86 3.45 18.08
N ASN A 47 -6.38 4.49 17.43
CA ASN A 47 -6.96 5.65 18.11
C ASN A 47 -8.12 5.28 19.05
N LYS A 48 -9.01 4.36 18.64
CA LYS A 48 -10.12 3.87 19.49
C LYS A 48 -9.62 3.20 20.77
N LEU A 49 -8.45 2.57 20.73
CA LEU A 49 -7.79 1.95 21.88
C LEU A 49 -6.92 2.94 22.68
N LYS A 50 -6.85 4.22 22.27
CA LYS A 50 -5.93 5.23 22.82
C LYS A 50 -4.46 4.78 22.74
N LEU A 51 -4.13 4.05 21.68
CA LEU A 51 -2.80 3.60 21.35
C LEU A 51 -2.36 4.27 20.05
N GLU A 52 -1.05 4.32 19.82
CA GLU A 52 -0.47 4.85 18.58
C GLU A 52 0.61 3.89 18.07
N LEU A 53 0.74 3.83 16.75
CA LEU A 53 1.90 3.23 16.12
C LEU A 53 3.15 4.11 16.36
N PRO A 54 4.37 3.55 16.29
CA PRO A 54 5.61 4.31 16.35
C PRO A 54 5.62 5.53 15.40
N HIS A 55 6.08 6.68 15.89
CA HIS A 55 5.99 7.97 15.17
C HIS A 55 6.86 8.07 13.92
N ASP A 56 7.87 7.20 13.81
CA ASP A 56 8.85 7.13 12.72
C ASP A 56 8.41 6.22 11.57
N ILE A 57 7.22 5.63 11.65
CA ILE A 57 6.66 4.83 10.55
C ILE A 57 6.29 5.75 9.39
N LEU A 58 6.74 5.35 8.21
CA LEU A 58 6.33 5.89 6.93
C LEU A 58 5.23 5.02 6.31
N CYS A 59 4.50 5.55 5.35
CA CYS A 59 3.59 4.77 4.53
C CYS A 59 3.49 5.30 3.10
N ILE A 60 3.12 4.41 2.17
CA ILE A 60 2.90 4.76 0.78
C ILE A 60 1.82 3.89 0.12
N ASP A 61 0.99 4.51 -0.71
CA ASP A 61 0.00 3.81 -1.52
C ASP A 61 0.64 3.32 -2.82
N SER A 62 0.74 2.00 -2.96
CA SER A 62 1.37 1.37 -4.13
C SER A 62 0.69 1.71 -5.45
N VAL A 63 -0.61 2.08 -5.46
CA VAL A 63 -1.29 2.54 -6.68
C VAL A 63 -0.60 3.79 -7.24
N ASN A 64 -0.24 4.72 -6.36
CA ASN A 64 0.45 5.95 -6.75
C ASN A 64 1.89 5.67 -7.19
N VAL A 65 2.56 4.71 -6.54
CA VAL A 65 3.92 4.30 -6.91
C VAL A 65 3.96 3.72 -8.31
N PHE A 66 3.12 2.72 -8.58
CA PHE A 66 3.09 2.05 -9.88
C PHE A 66 2.73 3.03 -11.00
N TRP A 67 1.72 3.87 -10.78
CA TRP A 67 1.32 4.87 -11.75
C TRP A 67 2.39 5.95 -11.97
N GLY A 68 3.03 6.41 -10.89
CA GLY A 68 4.12 7.37 -10.96
C GLY A 68 5.31 6.84 -11.76
N ILE A 69 5.71 5.59 -11.54
CA ILE A 69 6.81 4.96 -12.28
C ILE A 69 6.43 4.74 -13.74
N ASP A 70 5.25 4.18 -14.04
CA ASP A 70 4.79 3.96 -15.41
C ASP A 70 4.78 5.31 -16.18
N LYS A 71 4.31 6.40 -15.54
CA LYS A 71 4.33 7.76 -16.11
C LYS A 71 5.74 8.29 -16.38
N LEU A 72 6.71 7.97 -15.52
CA LEU A 72 8.11 8.39 -15.70
C LEU A 72 8.83 7.60 -16.78
N LYS A 73 8.51 6.31 -16.94
CA LYS A 73 9.14 5.41 -17.92
C LYS A 73 8.58 5.57 -19.32
N GLU A 74 7.31 5.89 -19.44
CA GLU A 74 6.69 6.06 -20.74
C GLU A 74 7.02 7.44 -21.31
N CYS A 75 8.04 7.49 -22.19
CA CYS A 75 8.19 8.56 -23.19
C CYS A 75 7.14 8.46 -24.32
N ASP A 76 6.15 7.58 -24.18
CA ASP A 76 5.11 7.39 -25.17
C ASP A 76 4.05 8.47 -25.02
N SER A 77 4.17 9.48 -25.88
CA SER A 77 3.25 10.61 -26.02
C SER A 77 1.77 10.17 -26.03
N GLU A 78 1.47 8.98 -26.53
CA GLU A 78 0.10 8.48 -26.66
C GLU A 78 -0.50 8.05 -25.30
N PHE A 79 0.29 7.41 -24.42
CA PHE A 79 -0.15 7.08 -23.06
C PHE A 79 -0.31 8.32 -22.20
N ILE A 80 0.66 9.25 -22.25
CA ILE A 80 0.58 10.53 -21.53
C ILE A 80 -0.65 11.32 -22.00
N ASN A 81 -0.87 11.45 -23.31
CA ASN A 81 -2.04 12.17 -23.83
C ASN A 81 -3.37 11.52 -23.43
N LYS A 82 -3.44 10.18 -23.42
CA LYS A 82 -4.62 9.42 -22.99
C LYS A 82 -4.85 9.48 -21.47
N HIS A 83 -3.80 9.74 -20.70
CA HIS A 83 -3.80 9.73 -19.24
C HIS A 83 -3.20 11.00 -18.62
N ASN A 84 -3.49 12.17 -19.22
CA ASN A 84 -3.08 13.51 -18.75
C ASN A 84 -3.71 13.93 -17.40
N GLY A 85 -4.31 13.00 -16.67
CA GLY A 85 -4.93 13.24 -15.38
C GLY A 85 -3.89 13.31 -14.25
N GLN A 86 -4.26 14.02 -13.17
CA GLN A 86 -3.54 14.02 -11.89
C GLN A 86 -3.72 12.69 -11.12
N TYR A 87 -4.47 11.74 -11.67
CA TYR A 87 -4.86 10.51 -10.99
C TYR A 87 -4.67 9.28 -11.87
N PRO A 88 -4.39 8.12 -11.27
CA PRO A 88 -4.25 6.86 -11.99
C PRO A 88 -5.55 6.51 -12.74
N PRO A 89 -5.47 6.05 -14.00
CA PRO A 89 -6.64 5.67 -14.77
C PRO A 89 -7.47 4.58 -14.08
N ARG A 90 -8.79 4.78 -14.09
CA ARG A 90 -9.73 3.95 -13.33
C ARG A 90 -9.66 2.50 -13.80
N GLY A 91 -9.42 1.59 -12.87
CA GLY A 91 -9.39 0.16 -13.16
C GLY A 91 -8.05 -0.36 -13.66
N THR A 92 -7.17 0.46 -14.21
CA THR A 92 -5.86 -0.01 -14.69
C THR A 92 -4.99 -0.55 -13.56
N TYR A 93 -4.88 0.23 -12.48
CA TYR A 93 -4.05 -0.08 -11.32
C TYR A 93 -4.81 -0.82 -10.22
N LYS A 94 -5.82 -1.62 -10.56
CA LYS A 94 -6.40 -2.56 -9.59
C LYS A 94 -5.46 -3.75 -9.44
N LEU A 95 -5.23 -4.22 -8.22
CA LEU A 95 -4.31 -5.32 -7.90
C LEU A 95 -4.45 -6.50 -8.87
N LYS A 96 -5.66 -7.04 -9.00
CA LYS A 96 -5.97 -8.16 -9.92
C LYS A 96 -5.64 -7.88 -11.38
N ASN A 97 -5.84 -6.64 -11.84
CA ASN A 97 -5.63 -6.24 -13.23
C ASN A 97 -4.13 -6.08 -13.51
N MET A 98 -3.39 -5.50 -12.57
CA MET A 98 -1.94 -5.41 -12.62
C MET A 98 -1.31 -6.80 -12.60
N TYR A 99 -1.72 -7.66 -11.66
CA TYR A 99 -1.20 -9.02 -11.55
C TYR A 99 -1.41 -9.80 -12.86
N LYS A 100 -2.63 -9.74 -13.42
CA LYS A 100 -2.93 -10.35 -14.72
C LYS A 100 -2.09 -9.77 -15.87
N ARG A 101 -1.81 -8.46 -15.86
CA ARG A 101 -1.01 -7.80 -16.90
C ARG A 101 0.44 -8.32 -16.92
N PHE A 102 1.07 -8.41 -15.75
CA PHE A 102 2.48 -8.77 -15.60
C PHE A 102 2.73 -10.28 -15.63
N PHE A 103 1.89 -11.06 -14.95
CA PHE A 103 2.11 -12.51 -14.81
C PHE A 103 1.29 -13.35 -15.80
N LYS A 104 0.41 -12.73 -16.60
CA LYS A 104 -0.51 -13.40 -17.55
C LYS A 104 -1.45 -14.42 -16.91
N GLU A 105 -1.58 -14.38 -15.59
CA GLU A 105 -2.42 -15.27 -14.79
C GLU A 105 -3.33 -14.45 -13.86
N THR A 106 -4.44 -15.04 -13.43
CA THR A 106 -5.27 -14.45 -12.37
C THR A 106 -4.80 -14.96 -11.01
N PRO A 107 -4.78 -14.14 -9.95
CA PRO A 107 -4.50 -14.63 -8.61
C PRO A 107 -5.44 -15.79 -8.25
N LYS A 108 -4.88 -16.87 -7.71
CA LYS A 108 -5.62 -18.09 -7.37
C LYS A 108 -6.63 -17.83 -6.25
N VAL A 109 -6.28 -16.96 -5.33
CA VAL A 109 -7.08 -16.52 -4.20
C VAL A 109 -7.11 -15.00 -4.19
N MET A 110 -8.28 -14.43 -3.94
CA MET A 110 -8.52 -12.98 -3.88
C MET A 110 -9.31 -12.69 -2.61
N HIS A 111 -9.17 -11.46 -2.07
CA HIS A 111 -9.92 -11.01 -0.90
C HIS A 111 -9.56 -11.76 0.40
N GLN A 112 -8.35 -12.31 0.45
CA GLN A 112 -7.71 -12.76 1.68
C GLN A 112 -6.46 -11.92 1.90
N ALA A 113 -6.26 -11.45 3.13
CA ALA A 113 -5.18 -10.50 3.45
C ALA A 113 -3.80 -11.01 3.01
N GLU A 114 -3.49 -12.27 3.31
CA GLU A 114 -2.20 -12.89 2.94
C GLU A 114 -2.03 -12.98 1.41
N ALA A 115 -3.02 -13.51 0.69
CA ALA A 115 -2.96 -13.67 -0.76
C ALA A 115 -2.89 -12.32 -1.52
N ASP A 116 -3.59 -11.29 -1.02
CA ASP A 116 -3.55 -9.96 -1.59
C ASP A 116 -2.19 -9.27 -1.31
N VAL A 117 -1.61 -9.47 -0.11
CA VAL A 117 -0.25 -9.01 0.21
C VAL A 117 0.80 -9.72 -0.63
N GLU A 118 0.71 -11.04 -0.80
CA GLU A 118 1.62 -11.82 -1.65
C GLU A 118 1.58 -11.31 -3.11
N SER A 119 0.38 -11.09 -3.65
CA SER A 119 0.18 -10.53 -4.99
C SER A 119 0.81 -9.13 -5.12
N LEU A 120 0.66 -8.29 -4.10
CA LEU A 120 1.27 -6.96 -4.06
C LEU A 120 2.80 -7.04 -4.01
N THR A 121 3.36 -7.93 -3.18
CA THR A 121 4.81 -8.15 -3.08
C THR A 121 5.39 -8.60 -4.42
N HIS A 122 4.73 -9.52 -5.13
CA HIS A 122 5.15 -9.92 -6.47
C HIS A 122 5.19 -8.73 -7.43
N LEU A 123 4.17 -7.86 -7.43
CA LEU A 123 4.17 -6.66 -8.27
C LEU A 123 5.28 -5.68 -7.89
N MET A 124 5.53 -5.46 -6.60
CA MET A 124 6.66 -4.63 -6.14
C MET A 124 7.99 -5.16 -6.67
N ASN A 125 8.18 -6.48 -6.68
CA ASN A 125 9.38 -7.12 -7.22
C ASN A 125 9.52 -6.93 -8.74
N VAL A 126 8.43 -6.89 -9.50
CA VAL A 126 8.48 -6.59 -10.95
C VAL A 126 9.01 -5.16 -11.19
N TYR A 127 8.59 -4.19 -10.38
CA TYR A 127 9.06 -2.81 -10.49
C TYR A 127 10.47 -2.62 -9.92
N GLY A 128 10.89 -3.49 -8.98
CA GLY A 128 12.26 -3.60 -8.50
C GLY A 128 12.78 -2.31 -7.85
N SER A 129 13.99 -1.91 -8.21
CA SER A 129 14.66 -0.72 -7.65
C SER A 129 13.88 0.56 -7.85
N ASP A 130 13.10 0.67 -8.93
CA ASP A 130 12.31 1.87 -9.19
C ASP A 130 11.20 2.03 -8.16
N PHE A 131 10.62 0.92 -7.68
CA PHE A 131 9.65 0.95 -6.59
C PHE A 131 10.29 1.50 -5.32
N LEU A 132 11.48 0.99 -4.96
CA LEU A 132 12.20 1.42 -3.76
C LEU A 132 12.57 2.91 -3.84
N LEU A 133 13.14 3.35 -4.96
CA LEU A 133 13.53 4.74 -5.17
C LEU A 133 12.31 5.67 -5.15
N TYR A 134 11.22 5.28 -5.79
CA TYR A 134 9.99 6.08 -5.76
C TYR A 134 9.45 6.17 -4.33
N ALA A 135 9.40 5.05 -3.60
CA ALA A 135 8.93 5.02 -2.22
C ALA A 135 9.79 5.88 -1.28
N GLN A 136 11.12 5.82 -1.41
CA GLN A 136 12.03 6.66 -0.63
C GLN A 136 11.76 8.16 -0.79
N ASN A 137 11.36 8.59 -1.99
CA ASN A 137 11.13 10.00 -2.29
C ASN A 137 9.70 10.48 -2.02
N HIS A 138 8.73 9.58 -1.87
CA HIS A 138 7.30 9.94 -1.82
C HIS A 138 6.54 9.35 -0.62
N ALA A 139 7.16 8.49 0.19
CA ALA A 139 6.53 8.00 1.41
C ALA A 139 6.31 9.15 2.39
N ILE A 140 5.18 9.12 3.09
CA ILE A 140 4.81 10.14 4.08
C ILE A 140 4.81 9.52 5.48
N PRO A 141 4.96 10.31 6.56
CA PRO A 141 4.73 9.81 7.91
C PRO A 141 3.31 9.25 8.05
N PHE A 142 3.17 8.06 8.65
CA PHE A 142 1.86 7.41 8.80
C PHE A 142 0.88 8.25 9.63
N LYS A 143 1.40 9.03 10.58
CA LYS A 143 0.61 9.98 11.37
C LYS A 143 -0.10 11.03 10.50
N ASP A 144 0.43 11.35 9.32
CA ASP A 144 -0.10 12.37 8.41
C ASP A 144 -1.19 11.83 7.47
N VAL A 145 -1.49 10.53 7.53
CA VAL A 145 -2.61 9.92 6.78
C VAL A 145 -3.93 10.59 7.13
N GLY A 146 -4.64 11.08 6.12
CA GLY A 146 -5.96 11.73 6.27
C GLY A 146 -5.89 13.17 6.80
N SER A 147 -4.70 13.69 7.10
CA SER A 147 -4.49 15.12 7.29
C SER A 147 -4.56 15.76 5.91
N ASN A 148 -5.70 16.37 5.56
CA ASN A 148 -5.77 17.23 4.39
C ASN A 148 -4.74 18.37 4.60
N VAL A 149 -3.69 18.38 3.78
CA VAL A 149 -2.99 19.62 3.42
C VAL A 149 -3.46 20.00 2.03
#